data_AF-A0A6G8CSZ2-F1
#
_entry.id   AF-A0A6G8CSZ2-F1
#
_cell.length_a   1.000
_cell.length_b   1.000
_cell.length_c   1.000
_cell.angle_alpha   90.00
_cell.angle_beta   90.00
_cell.angle_gamma   90.00
#
_symmetry.space_group_name_H-M   'P 1'
#
loop_
_entity.id
_entity.type
_entity.pdbx_description
1 polymer ?
#
loop_
_entity_poly.entity_id
_entity_poly.type
_entity_poly.pdbx_seq_one_letter_code
_entity_poly.pdbx_strand_id
1 'polypeptide(L)'
;MQRQNTLRVDDHATTTTTARTERIVTMRARALFAALSNQRPDLLQQLLAHLGNRTFAETLGTLSAQEQVAALRMLSSERRAAVFRELSQPQREIWHQASQREMRASRSLLVRCRQLLRAPLTAIAAMASKTKNA
;
A
#
# COMPACT_ATOMS: atom_id res chain seq x y z
N MET A 1 12.49 8.40 -64.39
CA MET A 1 11.75 7.57 -63.42
C MET A 1 12.75 6.71 -62.66
N GLN A 2 13.08 7.05 -61.41
CA GLN A 2 13.86 6.20 -60.51
C GLN A 2 13.05 5.98 -59.24
N ARG A 3 12.73 4.72 -58.97
CA ARG A 3 11.96 4.26 -57.81
C ARG A 3 12.84 4.35 -56.56
N GLN A 4 12.44 5.19 -55.61
CA GLN A 4 12.84 5.06 -54.21
C GLN A 4 11.98 3.97 -53.59
N ASN A 5 12.55 2.80 -53.29
CA ASN A 5 11.86 1.81 -52.46
C ASN A 5 12.87 0.85 -51.82
N THR A 6 13.21 1.09 -50.56
CA THR A 6 13.90 0.20 -49.60
C THR A 6 14.31 1.09 -48.41
N LEU A 7 13.95 0.94 -47.14
CA LEU A 7 13.26 -0.10 -46.37
C LEU A 7 12.39 0.63 -45.32
N ARG A 8 11.13 0.21 -45.16
CA ARG A 8 10.35 0.43 -43.93
C ARG A 8 10.02 -0.95 -43.38
N VAL A 9 11.00 -1.53 -42.69
CA VAL A 9 10.84 -2.74 -41.89
C VAL A 9 11.45 -2.37 -40.54
N ASP A 10 10.78 -2.74 -39.44
CA ASP A 10 11.23 -2.59 -38.04
C ASP A 10 10.69 -1.43 -37.17
N ASP A 11 9.44 -0.98 -37.37
CA ASP A 11 8.73 -0.22 -36.31
C ASP A 11 7.58 -1.00 -35.64
N HIS A 12 6.99 -2.00 -36.29
CA HIS A 12 5.80 -2.69 -35.77
C HIS A 12 6.06 -3.83 -34.77
N ALA A 13 7.27 -4.41 -34.75
CA ALA A 13 7.64 -5.45 -33.78
C ALA A 13 7.86 -4.86 -32.37
N THR A 14 8.34 -3.62 -32.32
CA THR A 14 8.64 -2.89 -31.09
C THR A 14 7.35 -2.41 -30.40
N THR A 15 6.36 -1.93 -31.16
CA THR A 15 5.09 -1.39 -30.63
C THR A 15 4.17 -2.45 -30.02
N THR A 16 4.15 -3.66 -30.60
CA THR A 16 3.28 -4.75 -30.13
C THR A 16 3.79 -5.37 -28.82
N THR A 17 5.12 -5.40 -28.65
CA THR A 17 5.77 -5.92 -27.44
C THR A 17 5.62 -4.95 -26.25
N THR A 18 5.73 -3.64 -26.48
CA THR A 18 5.48 -2.62 -25.45
C THR A 18 4.01 -2.60 -25.02
N ALA A 19 3.06 -2.60 -25.96
CA ALA A 19 1.63 -2.62 -25.64
C ALA A 19 1.21 -3.87 -24.83
N ARG A 20 1.78 -5.04 -25.13
CA ARG A 20 1.54 -6.26 -24.35
C ARG A 20 2.10 -6.16 -22.93
N THR A 21 3.29 -5.59 -22.79
CA THR A 21 3.96 -5.44 -21.48
C THR A 21 3.20 -4.46 -20.59
N GLU A 22 2.78 -3.32 -21.12
CA GLU A 22 1.97 -2.32 -20.42
C GLU A 22 0.63 -2.91 -19.95
N ARG A 23 -0.02 -3.74 -20.79
CA ARG A 23 -1.26 -4.42 -20.42
C ARG A 23 -1.07 -5.37 -19.25
N ILE A 24 0.04 -6.14 -19.23
CA ILE A 24 0.36 -7.06 -18.13
C ILE A 24 0.60 -6.29 -16.83
N VAL A 25 1.37 -5.20 -16.88
CA VAL A 25 1.63 -4.34 -15.71
C VAL A 25 0.32 -3.76 -15.17
N THR A 26 -0.53 -3.24 -16.06
CA THR A 26 -1.84 -2.66 -15.70
C THR A 26 -2.77 -3.72 -15.07
N MET A 27 -2.81 -4.93 -15.62
CA MET A 27 -3.60 -6.02 -15.05
C MET A 27 -3.13 -6.43 -13.66
N ARG A 28 -1.81 -6.50 -13.44
CA ARG A 28 -1.23 -6.80 -12.12
C ARG A 28 -1.56 -5.73 -11.10
N ALA A 29 -1.40 -4.45 -11.46
CA ALA A 29 -1.75 -3.32 -10.60
C ALA A 29 -3.24 -3.34 -10.24
N ARG A 30 -4.13 -3.62 -11.21
CA ARG A 30 -5.57 -3.76 -10.96
C ARG A 30 -5.91 -4.93 -10.02
N ALA A 31 -5.26 -6.09 -10.20
CA ALA A 31 -5.47 -7.23 -9.33
C ALA A 31 -5.02 -6.94 -7.89
N LEU A 32 -3.89 -6.25 -7.73
CA LEU A 32 -3.39 -5.84 -6.42
C LEU A 32 -4.31 -4.81 -5.75
N PHE A 33 -4.78 -3.81 -6.52
CA PHE A 33 -5.77 -2.85 -6.05
C PHE A 33 -7.09 -3.53 -5.64
N ALA A 34 -7.58 -4.50 -6.42
CA ALA A 34 -8.78 -5.25 -6.10
C ALA A 34 -8.64 -6.09 -4.82
N ALA A 35 -7.45 -6.66 -4.58
CA ALA A 35 -7.17 -7.37 -3.33
C ALA A 35 -7.15 -6.42 -2.12
N LEU A 36 -6.62 -5.20 -2.31
CA LEU A 36 -6.59 -4.16 -1.29
C LEU A 36 -7.97 -3.59 -0.97
N SER A 37 -8.75 -3.22 -1.98
CA SER A 37 -10.07 -2.60 -1.80
C SER A 37 -11.05 -3.53 -1.10
N ASN A 38 -10.95 -4.84 -1.37
CA ASN A 38 -11.77 -5.87 -0.72
C ASN A 38 -11.15 -6.44 0.55
N GLN A 39 -10.01 -5.89 1.02
CA GLN A 39 -9.28 -6.36 2.21
C GLN A 39 -9.06 -7.88 2.23
N ARG A 40 -8.69 -8.48 1.09
CA ARG A 40 -8.51 -9.94 0.95
C ARG A 40 -7.03 -10.34 1.05
N PRO A 41 -6.52 -10.69 2.25
CA PRO A 41 -5.11 -11.09 2.43
C PRO A 41 -4.78 -12.38 1.68
N ASP A 42 -5.72 -13.32 1.55
CA ASP A 42 -5.49 -14.60 0.85
C ASP A 42 -5.19 -14.40 -0.63
N LEU A 43 -5.94 -13.51 -1.29
CA LEU A 43 -5.68 -13.17 -2.69
C LEU A 43 -4.34 -12.47 -2.86
N LEU A 44 -3.97 -11.61 -1.92
CA LEU A 44 -2.70 -10.91 -1.94
C LEU A 44 -1.52 -11.89 -1.75
N GLN A 45 -1.68 -12.92 -0.91
CA GLN A 45 -0.72 -14.01 -0.78
C GLN A 45 -0.64 -14.88 -2.04
N GLN A 46 -1.76 -15.22 -2.67
CA GLN A 46 -1.78 -15.96 -3.93
C GLN A 46 -1.11 -15.16 -5.06
N LEU A 47 -1.38 -13.86 -5.16
CA LEU A 47 -0.71 -12.98 -6.10
C LEU A 47 0.80 -12.92 -5.85
N LEU A 48 1.22 -12.83 -4.59
CA LEU A 48 2.65 -12.87 -4.23
C LEU A 48 3.29 -14.21 -4.61
N ALA A 49 2.60 -15.33 -4.39
CA ALA A 49 3.08 -16.66 -4.76
C ALA A 49 3.22 -16.82 -6.28
N HIS A 50 2.28 -16.27 -7.07
CA HIS A 50 2.30 -16.37 -8.53
C HIS A 50 3.29 -15.40 -9.20
N LEU A 51 3.45 -14.19 -8.65
CA LEU A 51 4.34 -13.17 -9.23
C LEU A 51 5.77 -13.29 -8.73
N GLY A 52 5.96 -13.82 -7.52
CA GLY A 52 7.24 -13.79 -6.82
C GLY A 52 7.53 -12.43 -6.19
N ASN A 53 8.47 -12.41 -5.23
CA ASN A 53 8.73 -11.24 -4.38
C ASN A 53 9.15 -10.00 -5.18
N ARG A 54 10.02 -10.16 -6.18
CA ARG A 54 10.58 -9.06 -6.98
C ARG A 54 9.53 -8.38 -7.84
N THR A 55 8.81 -9.14 -8.66
CA THR A 55 7.76 -8.60 -9.53
C THR A 55 6.60 -8.03 -8.73
N PHE A 56 6.30 -8.61 -7.57
CA PHE A 56 5.33 -8.04 -6.63
C PHE A 56 5.79 -6.69 -6.08
N ALA A 57 7.05 -6.56 -5.67
CA ALA A 57 7.64 -5.29 -5.22
C ALA A 57 7.66 -4.21 -6.32
N GLU A 58 7.99 -4.59 -7.56
CA GLU A 58 7.92 -3.69 -8.73
C GLU A 58 6.48 -3.21 -8.97
N THR A 59 5.50 -4.11 -8.86
CA THR A 59 4.08 -3.77 -9.02
C THR A 59 3.57 -2.89 -7.87
N LEU A 60 4.02 -3.11 -6.63
CA LEU A 60 3.72 -2.22 -5.52
C LEU A 60 4.23 -0.80 -5.78
N GLY A 61 5.37 -0.69 -6.46
CA GLY A 61 5.98 0.57 -6.84
C GLY A 61 5.10 1.50 -7.66
N THR A 62 4.12 0.97 -8.39
CA THR A 62 3.20 1.76 -9.20
C THR A 62 2.01 2.30 -8.43
N LEU A 63 1.84 1.88 -7.17
CA LEU A 63 0.72 2.29 -6.31
C LEU A 63 1.09 3.47 -5.41
N SER A 64 0.08 4.11 -4.83
CA SER A 64 0.27 5.17 -3.86
C SER A 64 0.95 4.66 -2.58
N ALA A 65 1.61 5.56 -1.86
CA ALA A 65 2.30 5.23 -0.61
C ALA A 65 1.39 4.58 0.45
N GLN A 66 0.12 4.99 0.50
CA GLN A 66 -0.87 4.44 1.43
C GLN A 66 -1.22 2.99 1.08
N GLU A 67 -1.45 2.71 -0.20
CA GLU A 67 -1.75 1.37 -0.71
C GLU A 67 -0.56 0.42 -0.53
N GLN A 68 0.66 0.91 -0.73
CA GLN A 68 1.89 0.15 -0.46
C GLN A 68 1.97 -0.28 1.01
N VAL A 69 1.67 0.64 1.95
CA VAL A 69 1.64 0.32 3.39
C VAL A 69 0.55 -0.70 3.70
N ALA A 70 -0.66 -0.51 3.16
CA ALA A 70 -1.77 -1.44 3.36
C ALA A 70 -1.44 -2.85 2.86
N ALA A 71 -0.90 -2.96 1.64
CA ALA A 71 -0.52 -4.25 1.04
C ALA A 71 0.50 -5.01 1.88
N LEU A 72 1.56 -4.31 2.29
CA LEU A 72 2.63 -4.91 3.07
C LEU A 72 2.15 -5.33 4.47
N ARG A 73 1.19 -4.60 5.06
CA ARG A 73 0.61 -4.95 6.36
C ARG A 73 -0.30 -6.17 6.32
N MET A 74 -0.98 -6.40 5.21
CA MET A 74 -1.83 -7.60 5.01
C MET A 74 -1.01 -8.88 4.84
N LEU A 75 0.29 -8.77 4.55
CA LEU A 75 1.22 -9.89 4.54
C LEU A 75 1.69 -10.28 5.94
N SER A 76 2.01 -11.57 6.11
CA SER A 76 2.73 -12.06 7.28
C SER A 76 4.09 -11.36 7.42
N SER A 77 4.64 -11.32 8.64
CA SER A 77 5.92 -10.67 8.94
C SER A 77 7.05 -11.17 8.05
N GLU A 78 7.14 -12.48 7.84
CA GLU A 78 8.16 -13.12 7.00
C GLU A 78 8.05 -12.71 5.54
N ARG A 79 6.83 -12.80 4.97
CA ARG A 79 6.58 -12.42 3.56
C ARG A 79 6.79 -10.94 3.33
N ARG A 80 6.38 -10.11 4.29
CA ARG A 80 6.63 -8.67 4.28
C ARG A 80 8.12 -8.37 4.23
N ALA A 81 8.94 -9.02 5.06
CA ALA A 81 10.39 -8.82 5.05
C ALA A 81 11.05 -9.29 3.75
N ALA A 82 10.53 -10.36 3.13
CA ALA A 82 11.00 -10.82 1.83
C ALA A 82 10.68 -9.80 0.72
N VAL A 83 9.44 -9.31 0.64
CA VAL A 83 9.05 -8.28 -0.36
C VAL A 83 9.75 -6.96 -0.11
N PHE A 84 9.90 -6.54 1.15
CA PHE A 84 10.55 -5.27 1.49
C PHE A 84 12.02 -5.22 1.05
N ARG A 85 12.72 -6.36 1.08
CA ARG A 85 14.09 -6.49 0.55
C ARG A 85 14.16 -6.28 -0.96
N GLU A 86 13.10 -6.56 -1.69
CA GLU A 86 13.04 -6.36 -3.15
C GLU A 86 12.61 -4.93 -3.54
N LEU A 87 12.09 -4.14 -2.59
CA LEU A 87 11.78 -2.73 -2.86
C LEU A 87 13.05 -1.93 -3.14
N SER A 88 12.96 -1.02 -4.10
CA SER A 88 14.00 -0.02 -4.35
C SER A 88 14.14 0.95 -3.18
N GLN A 89 15.31 1.55 -3.02
CA GLN A 89 15.59 2.53 -1.97
C GLN A 89 14.52 3.65 -1.85
N PRO A 90 14.11 4.34 -2.93
CA PRO A 90 13.07 5.38 -2.85
C PRO A 90 11.72 4.83 -2.39
N GLN A 91 11.35 3.60 -2.75
CA GLN A 91 10.10 2.98 -2.30
C GLN A 91 10.14 2.67 -0.80
N ARG A 92 11.27 2.21 -0.28
CA ARG A 92 11.45 1.98 1.17
C ARG A 92 11.30 3.27 1.95
N GLU A 93 11.87 4.37 1.44
CA GLU A 93 11.74 5.70 2.05
C GLU A 93 10.29 6.19 2.07
N ILE A 94 9.58 6.08 0.93
CA ILE A 94 8.16 6.39 0.83
C ILE A 94 7.35 5.56 1.84
N TRP A 95 7.62 4.26 1.92
CA TRP A 95 6.96 3.37 2.86
C TRP A 95 7.21 3.76 4.31
N HIS A 96 8.47 4.03 4.68
CA HIS A 96 8.82 4.46 6.03
C HIS A 96 8.11 5.77 6.41
N GLN A 97 8.12 6.75 5.52
CA GLN A 97 7.43 8.03 5.74
C GLN A 97 5.92 7.85 5.90
N ALA A 98 5.29 7.05 5.03
CA ALA A 98 3.86 6.78 5.08
C ALA A 98 3.47 6.03 6.37
N SER A 99 4.21 4.98 6.73
CA SER A 99 3.99 4.22 7.97
C SER A 99 4.15 5.10 9.22
N GLN A 100 5.17 6.00 9.25
CA GLN A 100 5.35 6.92 10.36
C GLN A 100 4.21 7.94 10.47
N ARG A 101 3.73 8.50 9.36
CA ARG A 101 2.60 9.43 9.34
C ARG A 101 1.33 8.79 9.91
N GLU A 102 1.05 7.56 9.54
CA GLU A 102 -0.10 6.81 10.03
C GLU A 102 0.00 6.48 11.53
N MET A 103 1.18 6.09 12.02
CA MET A 103 1.41 5.89 13.45
C MET A 103 1.21 7.18 14.25
N ARG A 104 1.65 8.32 13.71
CA ARG A 104 1.42 9.64 14.33
C ARG A 104 -0.06 10.00 14.35
N ALA A 105 -0.80 9.76 13.28
CA ALA A 105 -2.24 9.98 13.20
C ALA A 105 -3.02 9.08 14.17
N SER A 106 -2.60 7.82 14.35
CA SER A 106 -3.21 6.89 15.30
C SER A 106 -2.98 7.33 16.76
N ARG A 107 -1.77 7.82 17.07
CA ARG A 107 -1.44 8.35 18.40
C ARG A 107 -2.27 9.58 18.74
N SER A 108 -2.48 10.50 17.80
CA SER A 108 -3.28 11.70 18.07
C SER A 108 -4.76 11.39 18.32
N LEU A 109 -5.32 10.39 17.64
CA LEU A 109 -6.68 9.90 17.91
C LEU A 109 -6.78 9.29 19.31
N LEU A 110 -5.85 8.43 19.71
CA LEU A 110 -5.84 7.84 21.06
C LEU A 110 -5.68 8.90 22.16
N VAL A 111 -4.85 9.92 21.93
CA VAL A 111 -4.71 11.07 22.84
C VAL A 111 -6.02 11.83 22.95
N ARG A 112 -6.71 12.08 21.82
CA ARG A 112 -8.03 12.74 21.80
C ARG A 112 -9.09 11.90 22.51
N CYS A 113 -9.16 10.59 22.25
CA CYS A 113 -10.06 9.67 22.95
C CYS A 113 -9.78 9.63 24.45
N ARG A 114 -8.51 9.62 24.86
CA ARG A 114 -8.13 9.66 26.29
C ARG A 114 -8.56 10.97 26.95
N GLN A 115 -8.46 12.10 26.26
CA GLN A 115 -8.94 13.39 26.77
C GLN A 115 -10.47 13.41 26.92
N LEU A 116 -11.19 12.90 25.93
CA LEU A 116 -12.66 12.80 25.95
C LEU A 116 -13.17 11.85 27.05
N LEU A 117 -12.48 10.75 27.32
CA LEU A 117 -12.82 9.82 28.39
C LEU A 117 -12.48 10.36 29.79
N ARG A 118 -11.51 11.26 29.91
CA ARG A 118 -11.15 11.89 31.20
C ARG A 118 -12.18 12.89 31.68
N ALA A 119 -12.82 13.63 30.78
CA ALA A 119 -13.78 14.68 31.09
C ALA A 119 -15.03 14.20 31.89
N PRO A 120 -15.72 13.09 31.53
CA PRO A 120 -16.87 12.62 32.29
C PRO A 120 -16.48 11.88 33.58
N LEU A 121 -15.32 11.23 33.65
CA LEU A 121 -14.90 10.48 34.84
C LEU A 121 -14.53 11.41 36.02
N THR A 122 -13.95 12.58 35.77
CA THR A 122 -13.72 13.58 36.83
C THR A 122 -15.01 14.25 37.30
N ALA A 123 -16.00 14.43 36.42
CA ALA A 123 -17.31 14.97 36.80
C ALA A 123 -18.09 13.99 37.71
N ILE A 124 -18.07 12.70 37.40
CA ILE A 124 -18.71 11.66 38.22
C ILE A 124 -17.99 11.51 39.57
N ALA A 125 -16.65 11.53 39.59
CA ALA A 125 -15.89 11.48 40.85
C ALA A 125 -16.11 12.72 41.75
N ALA A 126 -16.27 13.90 41.16
CA ALA A 126 -16.59 15.13 41.89
C ALA A 126 -18.03 15.12 42.46
N MET A 127 -19.00 14.59 41.72
CA MET A 127 -20.37 14.42 42.22
C MET A 127 -20.48 13.41 43.36
N ALA A 128 -19.77 12.28 43.28
CA ALA A 128 -19.74 11.27 44.35
C ALA A 128 -19.05 11.75 45.64
N SER A 129 -18.17 12.75 45.53
CA SER A 129 -17.50 13.37 46.69
C SER A 129 -18.37 14.42 47.38
N LYS A 130 -19.37 14.98 46.71
CA LYS A 130 -20.27 16.00 47.25
C LYS A 130 -21.41 15.43 48.10
N THR A 131 -21.71 14.13 47.97
CA THR A 131 -22.83 13.46 48.66
C THR A 131 -22.44 12.80 49.98
N LYS A 132 -21.16 12.84 50.41
CA LYS A 132 -20.71 12.28 51.70
C LYS A 132 -20.64 13.29 52.86
N ASN A 133 -20.92 14.57 52.60
CA ASN A 133 -20.87 15.65 53.60
C ASN A 133 -22.25 16.29 53.88
N ALA A 134 -23.35 15.58 53.64
CA ALA A 134 -24.70 16.03 53.99
C ALA A 134 -25.27 15.15 55.11
#